data_AF-A0A7S6S6I2-F1
#
_entry.id   AF-A0A7S6S6I2-F1
#
_cell.length_a   1.000
_cell.length_b   1.000
_cell.length_c   1.000
_cell.angle_alpha   90.00
_cell.angle_beta   90.00
_cell.angle_gamma   90.00
#
_symmetry.space_group_name_H-M   'P 1'
#
loop_
_entity.id
_entity.type
_entity.pdbx_description
1 polymer ?
#
loop_
_entity_poly.entity_id
_entity_poly.type
_entity_poly.pdbx_seq_one_letter_code
_entity_poly.pdbx_strand_id
1 'polypeptide(L)'
;MFAENDEIIRNFLRKASIKQFEDPEVQTRLNISVEMIKLIAGNPSDWDRKCPFNINHIGDTFISDLRDFGAGQNINYEVNSIFVLSYRFLCEYDFNRRTPGSYPIELASLKSRILEQIDSFDGNLRSQMIYASYVMPSEIIQEYLLNPNVVAFKNFEQTMVEATKLHENWSNEFALKEARITELKNKLDEYQTGFNFVGLHKGFSKLENKKTSESNALRNLLLFLGFLILLPICSELYFVFSKILSGEVMDLNHFIFLIPLISLEIILIYFFRVVLLNYRSVKAQILQIQLRQTLCEFIQSYAEYSSEIKEKDKEALNKFENLIFSGVLSDPEKLPSTFDGLEQIAALIKNIKSNS
;
A
#
# COMPACT_ATOMS: atom_id res chain seq x y z
N MET A 1 -6.58 15.01 49.79
CA MET A 1 -7.30 14.73 51.06
C MET A 1 -6.81 15.64 52.18
N PHE A 2 -5.55 15.55 52.61
CA PHE A 2 -5.00 16.40 53.66
C PHE A 2 -4.88 17.86 53.23
N ALA A 3 -4.47 18.12 51.99
CA ALA A 3 -4.36 19.50 51.47
C ALA A 3 -5.73 20.20 51.39
N GLU A 4 -6.79 19.46 51.09
CA GLU A 4 -8.15 19.98 50.96
C GLU A 4 -8.81 20.22 52.33
N ASN A 5 -8.37 19.50 53.36
CA ASN A 5 -8.91 19.58 54.73
C ASN A 5 -7.96 20.28 55.71
N ASP A 6 -7.03 21.12 55.22
CA ASP A 6 -6.01 21.80 56.04
C ASP A 6 -6.62 22.62 57.20
N GLU A 7 -7.78 23.25 56.97
CA GLU A 7 -8.49 24.02 58.00
C GLU A 7 -8.94 23.13 59.17
N ILE A 8 -9.44 21.92 58.89
CA ILE A 8 -9.88 20.96 59.90
C ILE A 8 -8.68 20.49 60.72
N ILE A 9 -7.59 20.17 60.04
CA ILE A 9 -6.33 19.72 60.66
C ILE A 9 -5.78 20.80 61.59
N ARG A 10 -5.72 22.06 61.15
CA ARG A 10 -5.26 23.18 61.99
C ARG A 10 -6.17 23.44 63.18
N ASN A 11 -7.49 23.32 63.00
CA ASN A 11 -8.44 23.50 64.09
C ASN A 11 -8.31 22.40 65.15
N PHE A 12 -8.12 21.14 64.74
CA PHE A 12 -7.77 20.04 65.64
C PHE A 12 -6.49 20.35 66.42
N LEU A 13 -5.40 20.73 65.74
CA LEU A 13 -4.11 21.02 66.40
C LEU A 13 -4.24 22.11 67.47
N ARG A 14 -5.03 23.15 67.21
CA ARG A 14 -5.32 24.21 68.19
C ARG A 14 -6.10 23.67 69.39
N LYS A 15 -7.17 22.90 69.17
CA LYS A 15 -7.98 22.30 70.25
C LYS A 15 -7.15 21.32 71.09
N ALA A 16 -6.37 20.47 70.44
CA ALA A 16 -5.54 19.46 71.09
C ALA A 16 -4.39 20.07 71.90
N SER A 17 -3.81 21.19 71.46
CA SER A 17 -2.74 21.87 72.20
C SER A 17 -3.16 22.49 73.55
N ILE A 18 -4.46 22.72 73.75
CA ILE A 18 -5.01 23.37 74.95
C ILE A 18 -5.53 22.34 75.95
N LYS A 19 -5.87 21.12 75.49
CA LYS A 19 -6.41 20.06 76.36
C LYS A 19 -5.30 19.36 77.14
N GLN A 20 -5.52 19.21 78.44
CA GLN A 20 -4.75 18.35 79.33
C GLN A 20 -5.66 17.31 79.97
N PHE A 21 -5.22 16.06 80.00
CA PHE A 21 -5.91 14.94 80.62
C PHE A 21 -5.19 14.47 81.88
N GLU A 22 -5.96 14.03 82.87
CA GLU A 22 -5.43 13.48 84.13
C GLU A 22 -4.76 12.12 83.92
N ASP A 23 -5.19 11.36 82.91
CA ASP A 23 -4.60 10.07 82.53
C ASP A 23 -3.29 10.28 81.73
N PRO A 24 -2.13 9.88 82.28
CA PRO A 24 -0.83 10.06 81.63
C PRO A 24 -0.69 9.31 80.30
N GLU A 25 -1.35 8.15 80.13
CA GLU A 25 -1.28 7.38 78.90
C GLU A 25 -2.07 8.04 77.78
N VAL A 26 -3.29 8.51 78.09
CA VAL A 26 -4.13 9.24 77.14
C VAL A 26 -3.45 10.56 76.73
N GLN A 27 -2.83 11.27 77.68
CA GLN A 27 -2.07 12.47 77.35
C GLN A 27 -0.86 12.17 76.45
N THR A 28 -0.15 11.06 76.70
CA THR A 28 1.00 10.64 75.88
C THR A 28 0.57 10.31 74.46
N ARG A 29 -0.53 9.55 74.29
CA ARG A 29 -1.10 9.22 72.97
C ARG A 29 -1.55 10.47 72.23
N LEU A 30 -2.23 11.42 72.90
CA LEU A 30 -2.60 12.69 72.29
C LEU A 30 -1.38 13.49 71.82
N ASN A 31 -0.33 13.57 72.64
CA ASN A 31 0.90 14.30 72.29
C ASN A 31 1.57 13.71 71.04
N ILE A 32 1.64 12.38 70.94
CA ILE A 32 2.21 11.68 69.78
C ILE A 32 1.33 11.89 68.54
N SER A 33 0.00 11.83 68.67
CA SER A 33 -0.93 12.15 67.58
C SER A 33 -0.76 13.58 67.07
N VAL A 34 -0.63 14.55 67.97
CA VAL A 34 -0.37 15.95 67.61
C VAL A 34 0.98 16.10 66.90
N GLU A 35 2.01 15.40 67.34
CA GLU A 35 3.33 15.36 66.68
C GLU A 35 3.21 14.83 65.24
N MET A 36 2.53 13.70 65.03
CA MET A 36 2.28 13.14 63.69
C MET A 36 1.48 14.08 62.80
N ILE A 37 0.39 14.66 63.33
CA ILE A 37 -0.49 15.53 62.56
C ILE A 37 0.19 16.86 62.21
N LYS A 38 1.11 17.35 63.04
CA LYS A 38 1.97 18.49 62.68
C LYS A 38 2.88 18.17 61.49
N LEU A 39 3.43 16.96 61.42
CA LEU A 39 4.25 16.52 60.28
C LEU A 39 3.41 16.43 58.99
N ILE A 40 2.15 16.01 59.10
CA ILE A 40 1.18 16.02 57.99
C ILE A 40 0.90 17.47 57.55
N ALA A 41 0.54 18.35 58.49
CA ALA A 41 0.24 19.75 58.23
C ALA A 41 1.43 20.54 57.65
N GLY A 42 2.67 20.12 57.94
CA GLY A 42 3.88 20.73 57.40
C GLY A 42 4.07 20.50 55.89
N ASN A 43 3.59 19.38 55.34
CA ASN A 43 3.65 19.11 53.90
C ASN A 43 2.47 18.25 53.40
N PRO A 44 1.24 18.77 53.40
CA PRO A 44 0.03 17.95 53.18
C PRO A 44 0.00 17.25 51.81
N SER A 45 0.54 17.90 50.77
CA SER A 45 0.55 17.37 49.41
C SER A 45 1.49 16.17 49.24
N ASP A 46 2.59 16.12 49.98
CA ASP A 46 3.51 14.98 49.95
C ASP A 46 2.93 13.76 50.66
N TRP A 47 2.20 13.98 51.76
CA TRP A 47 1.43 12.93 52.45
C TRP A 47 0.28 12.44 51.57
N ASP A 48 -0.45 13.33 50.91
CA ASP A 48 -1.51 12.95 49.95
C ASP A 48 -0.97 12.04 48.83
N ARG A 49 0.25 12.31 48.33
CA ARG A 49 0.88 11.48 47.30
C ARG A 49 1.39 10.14 47.81
N LYS A 50 1.89 10.08 49.05
CA LYS A 50 2.58 8.91 49.61
C LYS A 50 1.66 8.00 50.42
N CYS A 51 0.46 8.44 50.76
CA CYS A 51 -0.48 7.66 51.55
C CYS A 51 -1.80 7.31 50.84
N PRO A 52 -1.81 6.91 49.56
CA PRO A 52 -3.05 6.65 48.83
C PRO A 52 -3.90 5.50 49.41
N PHE A 53 -3.27 4.46 49.98
CA PHE A 53 -3.96 3.30 50.52
C PHE A 53 -4.83 3.70 51.71
N ASN A 54 -4.26 4.32 52.75
CA ASN A 54 -5.04 4.73 53.91
C ASN A 54 -5.97 5.90 53.58
N ILE A 55 -5.64 6.77 52.62
CA ILE A 55 -6.59 7.80 52.15
C ILE A 55 -7.88 7.14 51.64
N ASN A 56 -7.76 6.09 50.82
CA ASN A 56 -8.91 5.38 50.27
C ASN A 56 -9.67 4.55 51.33
N HIS A 57 -8.97 3.96 52.29
CA HIS A 57 -9.58 3.01 53.24
C HIS A 57 -10.07 3.63 54.54
N ILE A 58 -9.39 4.66 55.05
CA ILE A 58 -9.65 5.26 56.37
C ILE A 58 -9.62 6.80 56.39
N GLY A 59 -9.42 7.45 55.24
CA GLY A 59 -9.25 8.90 55.15
C GLY A 59 -10.47 9.69 55.64
N ASP A 60 -11.67 9.29 55.22
CA ASP A 60 -12.91 9.97 55.62
C ASP A 60 -13.16 9.86 57.13
N THR A 61 -12.96 8.67 57.70
CA THR A 61 -13.07 8.42 59.15
C THR A 61 -12.06 9.29 59.90
N PHE A 62 -10.81 9.36 59.42
CA PHE A 62 -9.77 10.17 60.04
C PHE A 62 -10.13 11.66 60.06
N ILE A 63 -10.60 12.21 58.94
CA ILE A 63 -11.00 13.62 58.89
C ILE A 63 -12.23 13.89 59.76
N SER A 64 -13.18 12.96 59.86
CA SER A 64 -14.32 13.06 60.77
C SER A 64 -13.86 13.10 62.23
N ASP A 65 -12.98 12.18 62.63
CA ASP A 65 -12.46 12.11 64.00
C ASP A 65 -11.70 13.40 64.39
N LEU A 66 -10.94 13.99 63.46
CA LEU A 66 -10.28 15.29 63.69
C LEU A 66 -11.27 16.45 63.83
N ARG A 67 -12.35 16.44 63.05
CA ARG A 67 -13.39 17.48 63.08
C ARG A 67 -14.18 17.45 64.39
N ASP A 68 -14.58 16.25 64.79
CA ASP A 68 -15.48 16.01 65.92
C ASP A 68 -14.73 15.88 67.26
N PHE A 69 -13.40 15.98 67.24
CA PHE A 69 -12.56 15.91 68.43
C PHE A 69 -13.05 16.86 69.55
N GLY A 70 -13.41 16.25 70.68
CA GLY A 70 -13.94 16.93 71.86
C GLY A 70 -15.46 17.16 71.90
N ALA A 71 -16.21 16.65 70.93
CA ALA A 71 -17.68 16.69 70.94
C ALA A 71 -18.32 15.41 71.50
N GLY A 72 -17.59 14.30 71.61
CA GLY A 72 -18.11 13.01 72.06
C GLY A 72 -18.07 12.81 73.58
N GLN A 73 -18.68 11.71 74.02
CA GLN A 73 -18.78 11.35 75.45
C GLN A 73 -17.57 10.57 75.98
N ASN A 74 -16.77 9.93 75.11
CA ASN A 74 -15.61 9.12 75.51
C ASN A 74 -14.32 9.62 74.88
N ILE A 75 -13.61 10.44 75.64
CA ILE A 75 -12.37 11.08 75.18
C ILE A 75 -11.22 10.10 74.97
N ASN A 76 -11.18 8.98 75.71
CA ASN A 76 -10.14 7.97 75.56
C ASN A 76 -10.28 7.25 74.20
N TYR A 77 -11.51 6.94 73.80
CA TYR A 77 -11.80 6.37 72.49
C TYR A 77 -11.41 7.32 71.35
N GLU A 78 -11.77 8.61 71.44
CA GLU A 78 -11.39 9.62 70.44
C GLU A 78 -9.87 9.72 70.27
N VAL A 79 -9.13 9.80 71.37
CA VAL A 79 -7.66 9.89 71.34
C VAL A 79 -7.03 8.62 70.76
N ASN A 80 -7.54 7.44 71.14
CA ASN A 80 -7.02 6.17 70.62
C ASN A 80 -7.30 6.01 69.13
N SER A 81 -8.50 6.39 68.65
CA SER A 81 -8.84 6.35 67.23
C SER A 81 -7.89 7.24 66.41
N ILE A 82 -7.76 8.51 66.82
CA ILE A 82 -6.87 9.47 66.13
C ILE A 82 -5.42 8.97 66.16
N PHE A 83 -4.96 8.40 67.29
CA PHE A 83 -3.62 7.84 67.43
C PHE A 83 -3.36 6.68 66.48
N VAL A 84 -4.28 5.70 66.41
CA VAL A 84 -4.18 4.55 65.52
C VAL A 84 -4.16 4.98 64.07
N LEU A 85 -5.12 5.82 63.66
CA LEU A 85 -5.24 6.26 62.28
C LEU A 85 -4.01 7.07 61.86
N SER A 86 -3.52 7.95 62.73
CA SER A 86 -2.27 8.70 62.48
C SER A 86 -1.06 7.77 62.35
N TYR A 87 -0.97 6.73 63.18
CA TYR A 87 0.11 5.74 63.09
C TYR A 87 0.04 4.93 61.79
N ARG A 88 -1.16 4.59 61.32
CA ARG A 88 -1.35 3.91 60.03
C ARG A 88 -0.83 4.76 58.86
N PHE A 89 -1.17 6.05 58.84
CA PHE A 89 -0.63 6.99 57.86
C PHE A 89 0.90 7.10 57.95
N LEU A 90 1.47 7.14 59.15
CA LEU A 90 2.92 7.14 59.36
C LEU A 90 3.58 5.88 58.77
N CYS A 91 3.02 4.70 59.01
CA CYS A 91 3.54 3.43 58.49
C CYS A 91 3.50 3.39 56.96
N GLU A 92 2.40 3.81 56.34
CA GLU A 92 2.31 3.87 54.87
C GLU A 92 3.25 4.92 54.28
N TYR A 93 3.32 6.11 54.90
CA TYR A 93 4.25 7.15 54.48
C TYR A 93 5.69 6.64 54.52
N ASP A 94 6.05 5.87 55.54
CA ASP A 94 7.38 5.25 55.67
C ASP A 94 7.62 4.15 54.63
N PHE A 95 6.58 3.37 54.31
CA PHE A 95 6.63 2.29 53.32
C PHE A 95 6.85 2.83 51.89
N ASN A 96 6.11 3.87 51.48
CA ASN A 96 6.13 4.40 50.11
C ASN A 96 7.33 5.35 49.81
N ARG A 97 8.43 5.26 50.56
CA ARG A 97 9.59 6.14 50.41
C ARG A 97 10.52 5.65 49.31
N ARG A 98 10.90 6.59 48.44
CA ARG A 98 11.74 6.34 47.25
C ARG A 98 13.22 6.10 47.55
N THR A 99 13.71 6.35 48.77
CA THR A 99 15.15 6.27 49.07
C THR A 99 15.40 5.71 50.46
N PRO A 100 16.01 4.51 50.58
CA PRO A 100 16.51 4.01 51.85
C PRO A 100 17.59 4.96 52.40
N GLY A 101 17.44 5.43 53.64
CA GLY A 101 18.45 6.23 54.34
C GLY A 101 18.29 7.75 54.34
N SER A 102 17.37 8.34 53.55
CA SER A 102 17.03 9.77 53.67
C SER A 102 16.01 9.99 54.79
N TYR A 103 16.40 9.62 56.00
CA TYR A 103 15.52 9.54 57.15
C TYR A 103 15.35 10.94 57.80
N PRO A 104 14.20 11.66 57.77
CA PRO A 104 13.99 12.77 58.69
C PRO A 104 14.01 12.18 60.08
N ILE A 105 15.11 12.38 60.82
CA ILE A 105 15.42 11.74 62.11
C ILE A 105 14.19 11.71 63.05
N GLU A 106 13.36 12.75 62.96
CA GLU A 106 12.08 12.94 63.64
C GLU A 106 11.05 11.80 63.45
N LEU A 107 10.90 11.23 62.25
CA LEU A 107 9.97 10.12 62.01
C LEU A 107 10.46 8.78 62.63
N ALA A 108 11.78 8.64 62.76
CA ALA A 108 12.68 7.61 63.34
C ALA A 108 12.38 7.42 64.77
N SER A 109 12.75 8.48 65.48
CA SER A 109 12.50 8.59 66.89
C SER A 109 11.01 8.40 67.17
N LEU A 110 10.11 9.00 66.38
CA LEU A 110 8.67 8.85 66.58
C LEU A 110 8.18 7.41 66.42
N LYS A 111 8.56 6.73 65.32
CA LYS A 111 8.18 5.33 65.08
C LYS A 111 8.79 4.39 66.13
N SER A 112 10.06 4.56 66.49
CA SER A 112 10.71 3.75 67.52
C SER A 112 10.09 3.93 68.90
N ARG A 113 9.80 5.19 69.30
CA ARG A 113 9.08 5.50 70.57
C ARG A 113 7.73 4.81 70.64
N ILE A 114 7.01 4.80 69.53
CA ILE A 114 5.70 4.16 69.44
C ILE A 114 5.84 2.63 69.53
N LEU A 115 6.82 2.04 68.81
CA LEU A 115 7.07 0.60 68.82
C LEU A 115 7.48 0.07 70.20
N GLU A 116 8.29 0.83 70.96
CA GLU A 116 8.71 0.49 72.32
C GLU A 116 7.55 0.42 73.32
N GLN A 117 6.44 1.11 73.04
CA GLN A 117 5.24 1.16 73.90
C GLN A 117 4.15 0.18 73.46
N ILE A 118 4.35 -0.62 72.40
CA ILE A 118 3.30 -1.49 71.85
C ILE A 118 2.80 -2.52 72.84
N ASP A 119 3.68 -3.06 73.69
CA ASP A 119 3.31 -4.10 74.64
C ASP A 119 2.51 -3.59 75.84
N SER A 120 2.47 -2.27 76.08
CA SER A 120 1.67 -1.66 77.15
C SER A 120 0.24 -1.30 76.73
N PHE A 121 -0.10 -1.44 75.44
CA PHE A 121 -1.41 -1.04 74.92
C PHE A 121 -2.50 -2.10 75.14
N ASP A 122 -3.75 -1.63 75.19
CA ASP A 122 -4.92 -2.51 75.27
C ASP A 122 -4.99 -3.47 74.05
N GLY A 123 -5.72 -4.57 74.19
CA GLY A 123 -5.74 -5.63 73.18
C GLY A 123 -6.19 -5.16 71.79
N ASN A 124 -7.15 -4.24 71.70
CA ASN A 124 -7.66 -3.76 70.42
C ASN A 124 -6.70 -2.76 69.75
N LEU A 125 -6.15 -1.84 70.55
CA LEU A 125 -5.14 -0.88 70.15
C LEU A 125 -3.88 -1.60 69.65
N ARG A 126 -3.40 -2.59 70.40
CA ARG A 126 -2.25 -3.42 70.04
C ARG A 126 -2.47 -4.14 68.70
N SER A 127 -3.64 -4.73 68.49
CA SER A 127 -3.96 -5.41 67.22
C SER A 127 -3.91 -4.47 66.03
N GLN A 128 -4.45 -3.25 66.14
CA GLN A 128 -4.41 -2.26 65.06
C GLN A 128 -2.98 -1.79 64.75
N MET A 129 -2.14 -1.66 65.79
CA MET A 129 -0.74 -1.31 65.61
C MET A 129 0.07 -2.41 64.96
N ILE A 130 -0.10 -3.67 65.38
CA ILE A 130 0.54 -4.83 64.75
C ILE A 130 0.11 -4.94 63.28
N TYR A 131 -1.18 -4.75 62.99
CA TYR A 131 -1.67 -4.70 61.61
C TYR A 131 -0.95 -3.61 60.81
N ALA A 132 -0.88 -2.38 61.33
CA ALA A 132 -0.24 -1.27 60.65
C ALA A 132 1.27 -1.48 60.39
N SER A 133 1.97 -2.12 61.34
CA SER A 133 3.41 -2.33 61.23
C SER A 133 3.79 -3.51 60.34
N TYR A 134 2.99 -4.59 60.32
CA TYR A 134 3.40 -5.87 59.73
C TYR A 134 2.49 -6.38 58.61
N VAL A 135 1.17 -6.17 58.71
CA VAL A 135 0.20 -6.73 57.75
C VAL A 135 -0.08 -5.74 56.63
N MET A 136 -0.34 -4.48 56.97
CA MET A 136 -0.68 -3.42 56.01
C MET A 136 0.35 -3.25 54.88
N PRO A 137 1.69 -3.31 55.10
CA PRO A 137 2.64 -3.25 54.00
C PRO A 137 2.42 -4.34 52.93
N SER A 138 2.01 -5.55 53.35
CA SER A 138 1.73 -6.63 52.40
C SER A 138 0.46 -6.39 51.59
N GLU A 139 -0.57 -5.79 52.20
CA GLU A 139 -1.81 -5.40 51.51
C GLU A 139 -1.56 -4.26 50.53
N ILE A 140 -0.76 -3.26 50.91
CA ILE A 140 -0.32 -2.19 50.01
C ILE A 140 0.40 -2.77 48.78
N ILE A 141 1.34 -3.72 48.98
CA ILE A 141 2.02 -4.40 47.87
C ILE A 141 1.03 -5.16 46.98
N GLN A 142 0.09 -5.88 47.59
CA GLN A 142 -0.91 -6.65 46.84
C GLN A 142 -1.74 -5.73 45.94
N GLU A 143 -2.19 -4.59 46.43
CA GLU A 143 -2.94 -3.61 45.64
C GLU A 143 -2.09 -3.02 44.49
N TYR A 144 -0.81 -2.74 44.73
CA TYR A 144 0.11 -2.29 43.68
C TYR A 144 0.35 -3.36 42.61
N LEU A 145 0.47 -4.65 42.99
CA LEU A 145 0.69 -5.75 42.04
C LEU A 145 -0.55 -6.08 41.22
N LEU A 146 -1.74 -5.87 41.77
CA LEU A 146 -3.02 -6.04 41.08
C LEU A 146 -3.38 -4.86 40.18
N ASN A 147 -2.57 -3.78 40.17
CA ASN A 147 -2.79 -2.65 39.29
C ASN A 147 -2.79 -3.11 37.81
N PRO A 148 -3.80 -2.71 37.00
CA PRO A 148 -3.91 -3.11 35.60
C PRO A 148 -2.64 -2.92 34.78
N ASN A 149 -1.83 -1.89 35.07
CA ASN A 149 -0.58 -1.61 34.37
C ASN A 149 0.50 -2.67 34.66
N VAL A 150 0.56 -3.19 35.88
CA VAL A 150 1.51 -4.24 36.29
C VAL A 150 1.08 -5.60 35.73
N VAL A 151 -0.23 -5.87 35.73
CA VAL A 151 -0.80 -7.06 35.09
C VAL A 151 -0.56 -7.05 33.57
N ALA A 152 -0.72 -5.90 32.92
CA ALA A 152 -0.40 -5.72 31.50
C ALA A 152 1.08 -5.99 31.21
N PHE A 153 1.99 -5.56 32.11
CA PHE A 153 3.42 -5.87 31.98
C PHE A 153 3.69 -7.37 32.08
N LYS A 154 3.02 -8.09 32.98
CA LYS A 154 3.15 -9.55 33.09
C LYS A 154 2.72 -10.28 31.81
N ASN A 155 1.72 -9.74 31.10
CA ASN A 155 1.21 -10.31 29.85
C ASN A 155 1.91 -9.74 28.59
N PHE A 156 2.88 -8.84 28.77
CA PHE A 156 3.58 -8.19 27.67
C PHE A 156 4.39 -9.20 26.84
N GLU A 157 5.07 -10.13 27.49
CA GLU A 157 5.86 -11.17 26.81
C GLU A 157 4.98 -12.01 25.87
N GLN A 158 3.82 -12.47 26.35
CA GLN A 158 2.89 -13.23 25.52
C GLN A 158 2.35 -12.40 24.35
N THR A 159 1.96 -11.14 24.62
CA THR A 159 1.46 -10.23 23.57
C THR A 159 2.53 -9.95 22.52
N MET A 160 3.79 -9.83 22.93
CA MET A 160 4.93 -9.61 22.03
C MET A 160 5.18 -10.83 21.14
N VAL A 161 5.11 -12.04 21.69
CA VAL A 161 5.24 -13.30 20.93
C VAL A 161 4.10 -13.48 19.92
N GLU A 162 2.87 -13.12 20.28
CA GLU A 162 1.73 -13.17 19.37
C GLU A 162 1.86 -12.13 18.24
N ALA A 163 2.32 -10.92 18.56
CA ALA A 163 2.55 -9.86 17.58
C ALA A 163 3.67 -10.20 16.58
N THR A 164 4.78 -10.79 17.04
CA THR A 164 5.87 -11.22 16.13
C THR A 164 5.43 -12.34 15.21
N LYS A 165 4.68 -13.33 15.72
CA LYS A 165 4.07 -14.39 14.89
C LYS A 165 3.12 -13.82 13.83
N LEU A 166 2.29 -12.85 14.20
CA LEU A 166 1.37 -12.20 13.27
C LEU A 166 2.13 -11.44 12.18
N HIS A 167 3.19 -10.73 12.55
CA HIS A 167 4.04 -10.00 11.61
C HIS A 167 4.72 -10.94 10.61
N GLU A 168 5.28 -12.07 11.07
CA GLU A 168 5.87 -13.08 10.18
C GLU A 168 4.84 -13.66 9.21
N ASN A 169 3.64 -14.01 9.69
CA ASN A 169 2.56 -14.51 8.85
C ASN A 169 2.12 -13.49 7.79
N TRP A 170 1.93 -12.23 8.19
CA TRP A 170 1.56 -11.16 7.25
C TRP A 170 2.64 -10.91 6.22
N SER A 171 3.92 -10.86 6.63
CA SER A 171 5.05 -10.70 5.71
C SER A 171 5.07 -11.81 4.65
N ASN A 172 4.89 -13.06 5.08
CA ASN A 172 4.80 -14.21 4.17
C ASN A 172 3.60 -14.13 3.23
N GLU A 173 2.43 -13.75 3.72
CA GLU A 173 1.25 -13.55 2.86
C GLU A 173 1.44 -12.43 1.84
N PHE A 174 2.06 -11.33 2.24
CA PHE A 174 2.35 -10.22 1.34
C PHE A 174 3.31 -10.64 0.24
N ALA A 175 4.40 -11.34 0.58
CA ALA A 175 5.34 -11.88 -0.41
C ALA A 175 4.66 -12.81 -1.41
N LEU A 176 3.77 -13.71 -0.94
CA LEU A 176 3.00 -14.60 -1.81
C LEU A 176 2.04 -13.84 -2.74
N LYS A 177 1.36 -12.81 -2.21
CA LYS A 177 0.43 -11.98 -3.01
C LYS A 177 1.18 -11.14 -4.04
N GLU A 178 2.32 -10.56 -3.66
CA GLU A 178 3.18 -9.78 -4.56
C GLU A 178 3.73 -10.63 -5.71
N ALA A 179 4.20 -11.84 -5.40
CA ALA A 179 4.62 -12.81 -6.41
C ALA A 179 3.48 -13.13 -7.39
N ARG A 180 2.26 -13.37 -6.87
CA ARG A 180 1.08 -13.66 -7.70
C ARG A 180 0.63 -12.47 -8.55
N ILE A 181 0.69 -11.25 -8.01
CA ILE A 181 0.39 -10.02 -8.76
C ILE A 181 1.39 -9.83 -9.89
N THR A 182 2.68 -10.05 -9.63
CA THR A 182 3.73 -9.95 -10.64
C THR A 182 3.53 -10.99 -11.74
N GLU A 183 3.20 -12.24 -11.39
CA GLU A 183 2.87 -13.27 -12.36
C GLU A 183 1.64 -12.90 -13.21
N LEU A 184 0.57 -12.39 -12.58
CA LEU A 184 -0.64 -11.94 -13.27
C LEU A 184 -0.35 -10.77 -14.21
N LYS A 185 0.46 -9.80 -13.78
CA LYS A 185 0.89 -8.67 -14.61
C LYS A 185 1.65 -9.16 -15.84
N ASN A 186 2.63 -10.05 -15.65
CA ASN A 186 3.42 -10.60 -16.76
C ASN A 186 2.53 -11.34 -17.77
N LYS A 187 1.58 -12.16 -17.29
CA LYS A 187 0.60 -12.83 -18.17
C LYS A 187 -0.30 -11.84 -18.90
N LEU A 188 -0.73 -10.77 -18.23
CA LEU A 188 -1.57 -9.74 -18.86
C LEU A 188 -0.83 -8.97 -19.94
N ASP A 189 0.43 -8.60 -19.70
CA ASP A 189 1.30 -7.94 -20.69
C ASP A 189 1.56 -8.85 -21.90
N GLU A 190 1.75 -10.16 -21.67
CA GLU A 190 1.85 -11.17 -22.73
C GLU A 190 0.56 -11.28 -23.55
N TYR A 191 -0.61 -11.33 -22.88
CA TYR A 191 -1.91 -11.36 -23.57
C TYR A 191 -2.20 -10.06 -24.34
N GLN A 192 -1.87 -8.89 -23.79
CA GLN A 192 -2.12 -7.60 -24.43
C GLN A 192 -1.28 -7.41 -25.70
N THR A 193 -0.01 -7.81 -25.64
CA THR A 193 0.95 -7.66 -26.75
C THR A 193 0.74 -8.74 -27.81
N GLY A 194 0.57 -10.00 -27.38
CA GLY A 194 0.38 -11.14 -28.26
C GLY A 194 -0.99 -11.16 -28.96
N PHE A 195 -2.09 -10.82 -28.29
CA PHE A 195 -3.42 -11.04 -28.89
C PHE A 195 -3.83 -9.95 -29.89
N ASN A 196 -3.46 -8.69 -29.65
CA ASN A 196 -3.90 -7.58 -30.50
C ASN A 196 -3.10 -7.50 -31.81
N PHE A 197 -1.76 -7.49 -31.76
CA PHE A 197 -0.95 -7.33 -32.97
C PHE A 197 -0.79 -8.63 -33.77
N VAL A 198 -0.64 -9.79 -33.12
CA VAL A 198 -0.63 -11.09 -33.83
C VAL A 198 -2.02 -11.40 -34.38
N GLY A 199 -3.09 -11.05 -33.64
CA GLY A 199 -4.47 -11.19 -34.11
C GLY A 199 -4.74 -10.34 -35.35
N LEU A 200 -4.31 -9.07 -35.35
CA LEU A 200 -4.41 -8.16 -36.50
C LEU A 200 -3.56 -8.63 -37.67
N HIS A 201 -2.30 -9.02 -37.44
CA HIS A 201 -1.43 -9.57 -38.49
C HIS A 201 -2.05 -10.81 -39.14
N LYS A 202 -2.57 -11.75 -38.33
CA LYS A 202 -3.28 -12.95 -38.82
C LYS A 202 -4.55 -12.59 -39.60
N GLY A 203 -5.27 -11.55 -39.18
CA GLY A 203 -6.41 -10.99 -39.90
C GLY A 203 -6.02 -10.45 -41.27
N PHE A 204 -4.96 -9.62 -41.33
CA PHE A 204 -4.44 -9.09 -42.58
C PHE A 204 -3.88 -10.19 -43.49
N SER A 205 -3.20 -11.21 -42.96
CA SER A 205 -2.72 -12.36 -43.75
C SER A 205 -3.86 -13.15 -44.40
N LYS A 206 -4.99 -13.32 -43.70
CA LYS A 206 -6.19 -13.91 -44.32
C LYS A 206 -6.76 -13.04 -45.44
N LEU A 207 -6.79 -11.71 -45.25
CA LEU A 207 -7.24 -10.75 -46.27
C LEU A 207 -6.30 -10.75 -47.49
N GLU A 208 -4.99 -10.78 -47.27
CA GLU A 208 -3.96 -10.87 -48.29
C GLU A 208 -4.12 -12.14 -49.13
N ASN A 209 -4.30 -13.31 -48.49
CA ASN A 209 -4.52 -14.57 -49.18
C ASN A 209 -5.78 -14.53 -50.06
N LYS A 210 -6.87 -13.97 -49.55
CA LYS A 210 -8.12 -13.81 -50.31
C LYS A 210 -7.93 -12.89 -51.52
N LYS A 211 -7.28 -11.74 -51.34
CA LYS A 211 -7.02 -10.78 -52.43
C LYS A 211 -6.00 -11.31 -53.44
N THR A 212 -5.03 -12.10 -53.01
CA THR A 212 -4.06 -12.76 -53.90
C THR A 212 -4.74 -13.82 -54.76
N SER A 213 -5.68 -14.58 -54.20
CA SER A 213 -6.53 -15.50 -54.98
C SER A 213 -7.36 -14.75 -56.04
N GLU A 214 -8.01 -13.64 -55.66
CA GLU A 214 -8.73 -12.76 -56.58
C GLU A 214 -7.82 -12.20 -57.69
N SER A 215 -6.61 -11.75 -57.34
CA SER A 215 -5.60 -11.26 -58.28
C SER A 215 -5.16 -12.34 -59.27
N ASN A 216 -4.98 -13.58 -58.81
CA ASN A 216 -4.63 -14.71 -59.66
C ASN A 216 -5.77 -15.09 -60.61
N ALA A 217 -7.02 -15.05 -60.13
CA ALA A 217 -8.20 -15.26 -60.98
C ALA A 217 -8.30 -14.19 -62.08
N LEU A 218 -8.12 -12.91 -61.72
CA LEU A 218 -8.09 -11.79 -62.68
C LEU A 218 -6.92 -11.91 -63.67
N ARG A 219 -5.74 -12.38 -63.21
CA ARG A 219 -4.60 -12.64 -64.09
C ARG A 219 -4.91 -13.74 -65.11
N ASN A 220 -5.53 -14.83 -64.68
CA ASN A 220 -5.91 -15.91 -65.57
C ASN A 220 -6.97 -15.45 -66.57
N LEU A 221 -7.94 -14.64 -66.14
CA LEU A 221 -8.94 -14.02 -67.03
C LEU A 221 -8.28 -13.07 -68.05
N LEU A 222 -7.28 -12.30 -67.63
CA LEU A 222 -6.53 -11.40 -68.51
C LEU A 222 -5.76 -12.19 -69.58
N LEU A 223 -5.12 -13.31 -69.21
CA LEU A 223 -4.45 -14.20 -70.17
C LEU A 223 -5.44 -14.83 -71.15
N PHE A 224 -6.59 -15.29 -70.65
CA PHE A 224 -7.65 -15.84 -71.50
C PHE A 224 -8.18 -14.81 -72.49
N LEU A 225 -8.46 -13.59 -72.03
CA LEU A 225 -8.98 -12.52 -72.88
C LEU A 225 -7.92 -12.01 -73.86
N GLY A 226 -6.64 -11.97 -73.46
CA GLY A 226 -5.53 -11.69 -74.34
C GLY A 226 -5.42 -12.71 -75.48
N PHE A 227 -5.57 -14.01 -75.18
CA PHE A 227 -5.63 -15.05 -76.20
C PHE A 227 -6.88 -14.89 -77.10
N LEU A 228 -8.03 -14.54 -76.51
CA LEU A 228 -9.28 -14.35 -77.24
C LEU A 228 -9.23 -13.16 -78.21
N ILE A 229 -8.50 -12.08 -77.89
CA ILE A 229 -8.24 -10.94 -78.79
C ILE A 229 -7.40 -11.37 -80.00
N LEU A 230 -6.48 -12.33 -79.83
CA LEU A 230 -5.66 -12.82 -80.94
C LEU A 230 -6.47 -13.67 -81.94
N LEU A 231 -7.56 -14.32 -81.54
CA LEU A 231 -8.36 -15.17 -82.43
C LEU A 231 -8.91 -14.42 -83.66
N PRO A 232 -9.62 -13.29 -83.52
CA PRO A 232 -10.07 -12.48 -84.64
C PRO A 232 -8.92 -12.08 -85.55
N ILE A 233 -7.83 -11.54 -85.00
CA ILE A 233 -6.65 -11.11 -85.75
C ILE A 233 -6.04 -12.27 -86.54
N CYS A 234 -5.84 -13.42 -85.91
CA CYS A 234 -5.33 -14.62 -86.58
C CYS A 234 -6.28 -15.11 -87.68
N SER A 235 -7.60 -15.02 -87.47
CA SER A 235 -8.59 -15.40 -88.48
C SER A 235 -8.61 -14.44 -89.68
N GLU A 236 -8.45 -13.13 -89.46
CA GLU A 236 -8.29 -12.14 -90.52
C GLU A 236 -7.01 -12.40 -91.33
N LEU A 237 -5.88 -12.63 -90.64
CA LEU A 237 -4.61 -12.94 -91.28
C LEU A 237 -4.67 -14.25 -92.08
N TYR A 238 -5.29 -15.29 -91.53
CA TYR A 238 -5.48 -16.57 -92.23
C TYR A 238 -6.36 -16.41 -93.47
N PHE A 239 -7.46 -15.65 -93.37
CA PHE A 239 -8.35 -15.37 -94.48
C PHE A 239 -7.61 -14.64 -95.62
N VAL A 240 -6.89 -13.56 -95.30
CA VAL A 240 -6.08 -12.81 -96.27
C VAL A 240 -5.01 -13.70 -96.89
N PHE A 241 -4.28 -14.48 -96.10
CA PHE A 241 -3.22 -15.36 -96.60
C PHE A 241 -3.76 -16.46 -97.53
N SER A 242 -4.87 -17.10 -97.16
CA SER A 242 -5.50 -18.16 -97.97
C SER A 242 -5.99 -17.65 -99.34
N LYS A 243 -6.50 -16.40 -99.39
CA LYS A 243 -6.96 -15.75 -100.62
C LYS A 243 -5.80 -15.35 -101.53
N ILE A 244 -4.71 -14.81 -100.97
CA ILE A 244 -3.48 -14.51 -101.72
C ILE A 244 -2.91 -15.79 -102.36
N LEU A 245 -2.85 -16.89 -101.60
CA LEU A 245 -2.33 -18.17 -102.10
C LEU A 245 -3.20 -18.78 -103.22
N SER A 246 -4.52 -18.54 -103.17
CA SER A 246 -5.48 -19.03 -104.17
C SER A 246 -5.54 -18.18 -105.45
N GLY A 247 -4.80 -17.06 -105.51
CA GLY A 247 -4.72 -16.19 -106.68
C GLY A 247 -5.99 -15.38 -106.97
N GLU A 248 -6.92 -15.30 -106.02
CA GLU A 248 -8.17 -14.53 -106.16
C GLU A 248 -7.93 -13.04 -105.86
N VAL A 249 -8.52 -12.16 -106.67
CA VAL A 249 -8.49 -10.70 -106.45
C VAL A 249 -9.48 -10.36 -105.33
N MET A 250 -9.04 -9.64 -104.29
CA MET A 250 -9.92 -9.19 -103.20
C MET A 250 -11.02 -8.26 -103.72
N ASP A 251 -12.27 -8.73 -103.70
CA ASP A 251 -13.46 -7.94 -104.07
C ASP A 251 -14.04 -7.16 -102.87
N LEU A 252 -14.72 -6.04 -103.11
CA LEU A 252 -15.30 -5.15 -102.09
C LEU A 252 -16.25 -5.88 -101.11
N ASN A 253 -16.92 -6.93 -101.57
CA ASN A 253 -17.78 -7.77 -100.73
C ASN A 253 -17.03 -8.48 -99.60
N HIS A 254 -15.71 -8.70 -99.72
CA HIS A 254 -14.89 -9.35 -98.70
C HIS A 254 -14.61 -8.43 -97.50
N PHE A 255 -14.62 -7.11 -97.70
CA PHE A 255 -14.43 -6.14 -96.62
C PHE A 255 -15.66 -6.02 -95.70
N ILE A 256 -16.86 -6.31 -96.21
CA ILE A 256 -18.10 -6.28 -95.42
C ILE A 256 -18.05 -7.35 -94.31
N PHE A 257 -17.41 -8.50 -94.57
CA PHE A 257 -17.24 -9.57 -93.59
C PHE A 257 -16.24 -9.22 -92.46
N LEU A 258 -15.36 -8.23 -92.65
CA LEU A 258 -14.41 -7.78 -91.63
C LEU A 258 -15.03 -6.84 -90.59
N ILE A 259 -16.11 -6.12 -90.94
CA ILE A 259 -16.75 -5.14 -90.05
C ILE A 259 -17.22 -5.78 -88.71
N PRO A 260 -17.88 -6.95 -88.71
CA PRO A 260 -18.26 -7.63 -87.47
C PRO A 260 -17.05 -8.13 -86.65
N LEU A 261 -15.95 -8.54 -87.29
CA LEU A 261 -14.73 -8.97 -86.59
C LEU A 261 -14.05 -7.81 -85.87
N ILE A 262 -13.89 -6.66 -86.55
CA ILE A 262 -13.33 -5.43 -85.97
C ILE A 262 -14.21 -4.94 -84.80
N SER A 263 -15.53 -4.99 -84.96
CA SER A 263 -16.46 -4.61 -83.90
C SER A 263 -16.33 -5.51 -82.66
N LEU A 264 -16.18 -6.82 -82.88
CA LEU A 264 -15.94 -7.79 -81.81
C LEU A 264 -14.57 -7.57 -81.14
N GLU A 265 -13.53 -7.23 -81.90
CA GLU A 265 -12.20 -6.91 -81.37
C GLU A 265 -12.24 -5.69 -80.43
N ILE A 266 -12.91 -4.60 -80.82
CA ILE A 266 -13.06 -3.40 -79.97
C ILE A 266 -13.75 -3.75 -78.65
N ILE A 267 -14.78 -4.59 -78.68
CA ILE A 267 -15.49 -5.05 -77.48
C ILE A 267 -14.56 -5.88 -76.58
N LEU A 268 -13.77 -6.79 -77.16
CA LEU A 268 -12.82 -7.60 -76.41
C LEU A 268 -11.71 -6.75 -75.76
N ILE A 269 -11.18 -5.76 -76.49
CA ILE A 269 -10.20 -4.79 -75.96
C ILE A 269 -10.80 -3.98 -74.81
N TYR A 270 -12.06 -3.57 -74.91
CA TYR A 270 -12.75 -2.87 -73.83
C TYR A 270 -12.82 -3.73 -72.56
N PHE A 271 -13.28 -4.98 -72.66
CA PHE A 271 -13.31 -5.89 -71.52
C PHE A 271 -11.90 -6.17 -70.97
N PHE A 272 -10.89 -6.26 -71.83
CA PHE A 272 -9.50 -6.45 -71.42
C PHE A 272 -9.01 -5.28 -70.59
N ARG A 273 -9.32 -4.04 -71.01
CA ARG A 273 -8.99 -2.83 -70.26
C ARG A 273 -9.68 -2.80 -68.89
N VAL A 274 -10.94 -3.19 -68.82
CA VAL A 274 -11.70 -3.23 -67.55
C VAL A 274 -11.09 -4.25 -66.59
N VAL A 275 -10.79 -5.46 -67.07
CA VAL A 275 -10.15 -6.52 -66.25
C VAL A 275 -8.74 -6.10 -65.81
N LEU A 276 -7.97 -5.46 -66.70
CA LEU A 276 -6.64 -4.93 -66.37
C LEU A 276 -6.69 -3.86 -65.27
N LEU A 277 -7.68 -2.97 -65.30
CA LEU A 277 -7.85 -1.94 -64.28
C LEU A 277 -8.21 -2.55 -62.92
N ASN A 278 -9.11 -3.55 -62.91
CA ASN A 278 -9.44 -4.29 -61.69
C ASN A 278 -8.23 -5.07 -61.15
N TYR A 279 -7.44 -5.70 -62.01
CA TYR A 279 -6.20 -6.39 -61.62
C TYR A 279 -5.20 -5.43 -60.96
N ARG A 280 -4.97 -4.25 -61.55
CA ARG A 280 -4.10 -3.21 -60.98
C ARG A 280 -4.63 -2.71 -59.63
N SER A 281 -5.94 -2.50 -59.50
CA SER A 281 -6.57 -2.07 -58.24
C SER A 281 -6.39 -3.12 -57.13
N VAL A 282 -6.64 -4.40 -57.42
CA VAL A 282 -6.44 -5.49 -56.44
C VAL A 282 -4.98 -5.62 -56.04
N LYS A 283 -4.04 -5.46 -56.98
CA LYS A 283 -2.59 -5.45 -56.68
C LYS A 283 -2.20 -4.30 -55.75
N ALA A 284 -2.74 -3.10 -55.95
CA ALA A 284 -2.51 -1.98 -55.05
C ALA A 284 -3.08 -2.25 -53.64
N GLN A 285 -4.26 -2.86 -53.54
CA GLN A 285 -4.84 -3.27 -52.25
C GLN A 285 -3.96 -4.30 -51.51
N ILE A 286 -3.40 -5.29 -52.22
CA ILE A 286 -2.48 -6.27 -51.62
C ILE A 286 -1.24 -5.57 -51.05
N LEU A 287 -0.62 -4.66 -51.80
CA LEU A 287 0.56 -3.92 -51.35
C LEU A 287 0.27 -3.11 -50.07
N GLN A 288 -0.91 -2.49 -49.97
CA GLN A 288 -1.32 -1.76 -48.76
C GLN A 288 -1.55 -2.70 -47.56
N ILE A 289 -2.11 -3.89 -47.79
CA ILE A 289 -2.30 -4.90 -46.73
C ILE A 289 -0.94 -5.39 -46.21
N GLN A 290 0.00 -5.67 -47.13
CA GLN A 290 1.37 -6.08 -46.79
C GLN A 290 2.09 -5.02 -45.95
N LEU A 291 1.97 -3.74 -46.34
CA LEU A 291 2.53 -2.65 -45.54
C LEU A 291 1.94 -2.61 -44.12
N ARG A 292 0.63 -2.84 -43.97
CA ARG A 292 0.01 -2.93 -42.63
C ARG A 292 0.45 -4.16 -41.84
N GLN A 293 0.68 -5.31 -42.50
CA GLN A 293 1.23 -6.50 -41.85
C GLN A 293 2.64 -6.26 -41.34
N THR A 294 3.51 -5.68 -42.17
CA THR A 294 4.88 -5.31 -41.80
C THR A 294 4.87 -4.29 -40.68
N LEU A 295 3.96 -3.30 -40.69
CA LEU A 295 3.81 -2.36 -39.58
C LEU A 295 3.34 -3.05 -38.30
N CYS A 296 2.42 -4.02 -38.35
CA CYS A 296 1.99 -4.76 -37.15
C CYS A 296 3.11 -5.63 -36.57
N GLU A 297 3.88 -6.33 -37.41
CA GLU A 297 5.07 -7.09 -36.99
C GLU A 297 6.13 -6.16 -36.40
N PHE A 298 6.39 -5.05 -37.10
CA PHE A 298 7.34 -4.04 -36.67
C PHE A 298 6.91 -3.37 -35.36
N ILE A 299 5.65 -2.95 -35.20
CA ILE A 299 5.14 -2.31 -33.98
C ILE A 299 5.22 -3.26 -32.78
N GLN A 300 4.96 -4.55 -32.97
CA GLN A 300 5.10 -5.54 -31.89
C GLN A 300 6.56 -5.62 -31.42
N SER A 301 7.50 -5.81 -32.34
CA SER A 301 8.94 -5.81 -32.01
C SER A 301 9.46 -4.44 -31.55
N TYR A 302 8.84 -3.36 -32.02
CA TYR A 302 9.19 -1.97 -31.70
C TYR A 302 8.65 -1.54 -30.32
N ALA A 303 7.48 -1.98 -29.89
CA ALA A 303 6.96 -1.67 -28.56
C ALA A 303 7.88 -2.29 -27.48
N GLU A 304 8.31 -3.54 -27.72
CA GLU A 304 9.31 -4.21 -26.91
C GLU A 304 10.65 -3.43 -26.92
N TYR A 305 11.18 -3.11 -28.10
CA TYR A 305 12.50 -2.46 -28.26
C TYR A 305 12.55 -0.96 -27.88
N SER A 306 11.48 -0.20 -28.12
CA SER A 306 11.42 1.25 -27.87
C SER A 306 11.33 1.59 -26.39
N SER A 307 10.80 0.68 -25.57
CA SER A 307 10.81 0.83 -24.11
C SER A 307 12.24 0.75 -23.55
N GLU A 308 13.08 -0.13 -24.10
CA GLU A 308 14.49 -0.27 -23.71
C GLU A 308 15.40 0.86 -24.25
N ILE A 309 15.13 1.39 -25.46
CA ILE A 309 15.97 2.42 -26.09
C ILE A 309 15.54 3.86 -25.79
N LYS A 310 14.27 4.13 -25.43
CA LYS A 310 13.85 5.48 -25.02
C LYS A 310 14.66 6.06 -23.86
N GLU A 311 15.22 5.20 -23.01
CA GLU A 311 16.12 5.61 -21.93
C GLU A 311 17.55 5.92 -22.40
N LYS A 312 17.99 5.36 -23.53
CA LYS A 312 19.39 5.44 -24.01
C LYS A 312 19.59 6.41 -25.17
N ASP A 313 18.71 6.46 -26.16
CA ASP A 313 18.84 7.35 -27.31
C ASP A 313 17.50 7.66 -28.01
N LYS A 314 16.83 8.70 -27.50
CA LYS A 314 15.51 9.16 -27.98
C LYS A 314 15.57 9.82 -29.36
N GLU A 315 16.73 10.36 -29.76
CA GLU A 315 16.84 11.14 -31.00
C GLU A 315 16.99 10.24 -32.23
N ALA A 316 17.76 9.14 -32.11
CA ALA A 316 17.86 8.12 -33.14
C ALA A 316 16.51 7.43 -33.40
N LEU A 317 15.74 7.16 -32.33
CA LEU A 317 14.41 6.57 -32.38
C LEU A 317 13.42 7.44 -33.17
N ASN A 318 13.37 8.75 -32.86
CA ASN A 318 12.49 9.70 -33.55
C ASN A 318 12.80 9.83 -35.06
N LYS A 319 14.08 9.79 -35.45
CA LYS A 319 14.48 9.84 -36.87
C LYS A 319 14.09 8.56 -37.61
N PHE A 320 14.24 7.41 -36.95
CA PHE A 320 13.82 6.12 -37.48
C PHE A 320 12.29 6.01 -37.62
N GLU A 321 11.53 6.42 -36.60
CA GLU A 321 10.05 6.49 -36.65
C GLU A 321 9.58 7.36 -37.82
N ASN A 322 10.17 8.55 -37.99
CA ASN A 322 9.82 9.44 -39.11
C ASN A 322 10.11 8.81 -40.48
N LEU A 323 11.15 7.98 -40.60
CA LEU A 323 11.52 7.33 -41.86
C LEU A 323 10.54 6.17 -42.18
N ILE A 324 10.17 5.37 -41.17
CA ILE A 324 9.26 4.22 -41.31
C ILE A 324 7.78 4.64 -41.46
N PHE A 325 7.34 5.68 -40.74
CA PHE A 325 5.94 6.15 -40.74
C PHE A 325 5.67 7.31 -41.72
N SER A 326 6.67 7.75 -42.49
CA SER A 326 6.43 8.70 -43.58
C SER A 326 5.47 8.10 -44.61
N GLY A 327 4.47 8.89 -45.01
CA GLY A 327 3.38 8.42 -45.88
C GLY A 327 3.88 7.98 -47.25
N VAL A 328 3.59 6.74 -47.64
CA VAL A 328 3.91 6.19 -48.96
C VAL A 328 3.07 6.90 -50.02
N LEU A 329 3.73 7.68 -50.87
CA LEU A 329 3.12 8.42 -51.97
C LEU A 329 2.42 7.45 -52.94
N SER A 330 1.17 7.75 -53.26
CA SER A 330 0.30 6.93 -54.11
C SER A 330 0.57 7.09 -55.62
N ASP A 331 1.67 7.74 -56.00
CA ASP A 331 1.92 8.21 -57.36
C ASP A 331 3.29 7.73 -57.88
N PRO A 332 3.34 6.76 -58.82
CA PRO A 332 4.59 6.15 -59.29
C PRO A 332 5.49 7.10 -60.09
N GLU A 333 5.00 8.28 -60.53
CA GLU A 333 5.81 9.30 -61.22
C GLU A 333 6.57 10.26 -60.28
N LYS A 334 6.38 10.15 -58.96
CA LYS A 334 7.12 10.93 -57.96
C LYS A 334 7.96 10.03 -57.06
N LEU A 335 8.95 9.37 -57.65
CA LEU A 335 10.04 8.71 -56.92
C LEU A 335 11.19 9.72 -56.68
N PRO A 336 11.30 10.37 -55.51
CA PRO A 336 12.58 10.89 -55.06
C PRO A 336 13.42 9.72 -54.53
N SER A 337 14.73 9.75 -54.84
CA SER A 337 15.80 8.86 -54.35
C SER A 337 15.47 8.08 -53.06
N THR A 338 14.88 6.90 -53.18
CA THR A 338 14.73 5.92 -52.09
C THR A 338 16.03 5.16 -51.81
N PHE A 339 17.13 5.57 -52.45
CA PHE A 339 18.43 4.92 -52.32
C PHE A 339 19.25 5.46 -51.13
N ASP A 340 18.98 6.67 -50.64
CA ASP A 340 19.68 7.26 -49.48
C ASP A 340 19.26 6.67 -48.12
N GLY A 341 18.07 6.07 -48.03
CA GLY A 341 17.58 5.45 -46.80
C GLY A 341 18.25 4.12 -46.47
N LEU A 342 18.65 3.35 -47.48
CA LEU A 342 19.31 2.04 -47.30
C LEU A 342 20.76 2.19 -46.81
N GLU A 343 21.47 3.25 -47.22
CA GLU A 343 22.82 3.56 -46.72
C GLU A 343 22.80 3.94 -45.23
N GLN A 344 21.76 4.64 -44.76
CA GLN A 344 21.62 5.00 -43.35
C GLN A 344 21.27 3.78 -42.48
N ILE A 345 20.47 2.85 -42.99
CA ILE A 345 20.17 1.57 -42.33
C ILE A 345 21.44 0.70 -42.24
N ALA A 346 22.25 0.67 -43.31
CA ALA A 346 23.54 -0.04 -43.30
C ALA A 346 24.53 0.56 -42.28
N ALA A 347 24.54 1.88 -42.11
CA ALA A 347 25.36 2.56 -41.11
C ALA A 347 24.93 2.24 -39.67
N LEU A 348 23.61 2.17 -39.40
CA LEU A 348 23.07 1.78 -38.08
C LEU A 348 23.38 0.31 -37.75
N ILE A 349 23.21 -0.61 -38.70
CA ILE A 349 23.55 -2.03 -38.53
C ILE A 349 25.07 -2.22 -38.28
N LYS A 350 25.91 -1.42 -38.93
CA LYS A 350 27.36 -1.45 -38.75
C LYS A 350 27.80 -0.95 -37.37
N ASN A 351 27.14 0.07 -36.82
CA ASN A 351 27.41 0.57 -35.47
C ASN A 351 26.95 -0.42 -34.38
N ILE A 352 25.86 -1.17 -34.61
CA ILE A 352 25.39 -2.22 -33.70
C ILE A 352 26.37 -3.40 -33.64
N LYS A 353 26.96 -3.79 -34.78
CA LYS A 353 27.95 -4.88 -34.82
C LYS A 353 29.32 -4.52 -34.21
N SER A 354 29.62 -3.23 -34.04
CA SER A 354 30.86 -2.75 -33.43
C SER A 354 30.81 -2.67 -31.89
N ASN A 355 29.62 -2.75 -31.29
CA ASN A 355 29.40 -2.67 -29.84
C ASN A 355 28.99 -4.02 -29.21
N SER A 356 29.23 -5.13 -29.91
CA SER A 356 29.15 -6.51 -29.36
C SER A 356 30.53 -7.11 -29.19
#